data_AF-X5VGH8-F1
#
_entry.id   AF-X5VGH8-F1
#
_cell.length_a   1.000
_cell.length_b   1.000
_cell.length_c   1.000
_cell.angle_alpha   90.00
_cell.angle_beta   90.00
_cell.angle_gamma   90.00
#
_symmetry.space_group_name_H-M   'P 1'
#
loop_
_entity.id
_entity.type
_entity.pdbx_description
1 polymer ?
#
loop_
_entity_poly.entity_id
_entity_poly.type
_entity_poly.pdbx_seq_one_letter_code
_entity_poly.pdbx_strand_id
1 'polypeptide(L)'
;MLKRVLPVLLLPLALFGASPASASVKASDVIQRAIDGFVRPAYASLHGHAGTLAKAMDALCQAPSQGNLDAAHAGFSATVAAWSSAEIIGFGPIKENNRLERMLYWPDRKSIGLKQVQAALAGKDPTATDPAQLAGKSVAMQGLGALEFVLYGDGAETLVGKDEPYRCAYGAAIAKNIETMAADVDAAWKKPDGFAGLWANPGPDNALYRDGTEAVTELVGVFINELEMVRDVRLKGFLGAKPQGDKPRQAIYWRSQNTGLSLAGNLSGIDALFQASKLGDALPEDSRWMAESIHIQLINGVATAKSIQGRIDKTLADPAERGKLEHFALITSSLSGLIGTRLTAEFGLTAGFSSLDGD
;
A
#
# COMPACT_ATOMS: atom_id res chain seq x y z
N MET A 1 6.84 -46.07 -73.36
CA MET A 1 7.47 -45.70 -72.06
C MET A 1 6.57 -44.69 -71.37
N LEU A 2 5.99 -45.08 -70.24
CA LEU A 2 4.96 -44.36 -69.49
C LEU A 2 5.60 -43.18 -68.73
N LYS A 3 5.11 -41.95 -68.92
CA LYS A 3 5.42 -40.82 -68.02
C LYS A 3 4.11 -40.35 -67.38
N ARG A 4 3.94 -40.68 -66.10
CA ARG A 4 2.87 -40.16 -65.23
C ARG A 4 3.21 -38.72 -64.85
N VAL A 5 2.31 -37.79 -65.13
CA VAL A 5 2.38 -36.40 -64.64
C VAL A 5 1.33 -36.28 -63.54
N LEU A 6 1.79 -35.99 -62.32
CA LEU A 6 0.95 -35.73 -61.15
C LEU A 6 0.58 -34.23 -61.13
N PRO A 7 -0.69 -33.84 -60.94
CA PRO A 7 -1.04 -32.44 -60.74
C PRO A 7 -0.80 -32.06 -59.28
N VAL A 8 0.09 -31.09 -59.03
CA VAL A 8 0.29 -30.48 -57.72
C VAL A 8 -0.83 -29.45 -57.52
N LEU A 9 -1.74 -29.73 -56.59
CA LEU A 9 -2.76 -28.78 -56.14
C LEU A 9 -2.12 -27.80 -55.14
N LEU A 10 -1.89 -26.56 -55.57
CA LEU A 10 -1.48 -25.46 -54.68
C LEU A 10 -2.73 -24.94 -53.96
N LEU A 11 -2.92 -25.33 -52.69
CA LEU A 11 -3.90 -24.69 -51.80
C LEU A 11 -3.36 -23.30 -51.41
N PRO A 12 -4.14 -22.22 -51.58
CA PRO A 12 -3.77 -20.92 -51.03
C PRO A 12 -3.92 -20.99 -49.51
N LEU A 13 -2.79 -20.91 -48.81
CA LEU A 13 -2.75 -20.75 -47.36
C LEU A 13 -3.27 -19.33 -47.05
N ALA A 14 -4.57 -19.21 -46.78
CA ALA A 14 -5.15 -17.98 -46.27
C ALA A 14 -4.61 -17.75 -44.84
N LEU A 15 -3.56 -16.94 -44.73
CA LEU A 15 -3.18 -16.31 -43.47
C LEU A 15 -4.32 -15.41 -43.04
N PHE A 16 -5.22 -15.95 -42.21
CA PHE A 16 -6.09 -15.14 -41.37
C PHE A 16 -5.19 -14.38 -40.40
N GLY A 17 -4.79 -13.18 -40.79
CA GLY A 17 -4.29 -12.19 -39.85
C GLY A 17 -5.42 -11.90 -38.88
N ALA A 18 -5.38 -12.51 -37.70
CA ALA A 18 -6.17 -12.07 -36.58
C ALA A 18 -5.77 -10.60 -36.33
N SER A 19 -6.63 -9.67 -36.75
CA SER A 19 -6.49 -8.29 -36.33
C SER A 19 -6.60 -8.30 -34.80
N PRO A 20 -5.65 -7.72 -34.05
CA PRO A 20 -5.84 -7.58 -32.62
C PRO A 20 -7.16 -6.86 -32.43
N ALA A 21 -8.09 -7.49 -31.69
CA ALA A 21 -9.32 -6.86 -31.30
C ALA A 21 -8.95 -5.50 -30.70
N SER A 22 -9.43 -4.41 -31.30
CA SER A 22 -9.28 -3.09 -30.69
C SER A 22 -9.83 -3.21 -29.28
N ALA A 23 -8.97 -3.03 -28.27
CA ALA A 23 -9.41 -3.04 -26.88
C ALA A 23 -10.59 -2.06 -26.78
N SER A 24 -11.76 -2.58 -26.39
CA SER A 24 -13.01 -1.81 -26.41
C SER A 24 -12.98 -0.60 -25.46
N VAL A 25 -12.00 -0.56 -24.56
CA VAL A 25 -11.75 0.51 -23.60
C VAL A 25 -10.39 1.15 -23.89
N LYS A 26 -10.36 2.48 -24.00
CA LYS A 26 -9.10 3.23 -24.15
C LYS A 26 -8.33 3.21 -22.83
N ALA A 27 -7.03 2.93 -22.88
CA ALA A 27 -6.14 2.96 -21.72
C ALA A 27 -6.27 4.28 -20.93
N SER A 28 -6.33 5.42 -21.61
CA SER A 28 -6.54 6.74 -21.01
C SER A 28 -7.76 6.80 -20.10
N ASP A 29 -8.86 6.14 -20.49
CA ASP A 29 -10.11 6.16 -19.71
C ASP A 29 -10.01 5.30 -18.46
N VAL A 30 -9.27 4.19 -18.51
CA VAL A 30 -9.00 3.33 -17.34
C VAL A 30 -8.13 4.08 -16.35
N ILE A 31 -7.05 4.70 -16.83
CA ILE A 31 -6.10 5.43 -15.98
C ILE A 31 -6.73 6.69 -15.39
N GLN A 32 -7.48 7.47 -16.18
CA GLN A 32 -8.18 8.65 -15.67
C GLN A 32 -9.18 8.27 -14.56
N ARG A 33 -9.92 7.17 -14.72
CA ARG A 33 -10.80 6.65 -13.68
C ARG A 33 -10.05 6.18 -12.44
N ALA A 34 -8.90 5.53 -12.59
CA ALA A 34 -8.06 5.14 -11.45
C ALA A 34 -7.57 6.37 -10.68
N ILE A 35 -7.10 7.41 -11.39
CA ILE A 35 -6.62 8.66 -10.80
C ILE A 35 -7.73 9.38 -10.04
N ASP A 36 -8.86 9.63 -10.70
CA ASP A 36 -9.94 10.46 -10.13
C ASP A 36 -10.83 9.69 -9.16
N GLY A 37 -11.03 8.39 -9.39
CA GLY A 37 -11.88 7.53 -8.58
C GLY A 37 -11.16 6.92 -7.36
N PHE A 38 -9.82 6.86 -7.37
CA PHE A 38 -9.07 6.28 -6.26
C PHE A 38 -7.86 7.11 -5.82
N VAL A 39 -6.88 7.36 -6.68
CA VAL A 39 -5.56 7.90 -6.25
C VAL A 39 -5.69 9.25 -5.57
N ARG A 40 -6.38 10.21 -6.21
CA ARG A 40 -6.61 11.54 -5.66
C ARG A 40 -7.45 11.49 -4.37
N PRO A 41 -8.61 10.80 -4.32
CA PRO A 41 -9.34 10.62 -3.07
C PRO A 41 -8.53 9.97 -1.94
N ALA A 42 -7.71 8.96 -2.23
CA ALA A 42 -6.93 8.24 -1.23
C ALA A 42 -5.88 9.15 -0.57
N TYR A 43 -5.11 9.91 -1.36
CA TYR A 43 -4.14 10.85 -0.80
C TYR A 43 -4.78 12.07 -0.14
N ALA A 44 -5.92 12.56 -0.63
CA ALA A 44 -6.68 13.60 0.05
C ALA A 44 -7.20 13.13 1.41
N SER A 45 -7.68 11.88 1.51
CA SER A 45 -8.09 11.25 2.76
C SER A 45 -6.93 11.11 3.73
N LEU A 46 -5.77 10.62 3.26
CA LEU A 46 -4.54 10.56 4.05
C LEU A 46 -4.14 11.94 4.60
N HIS A 47 -4.16 12.98 3.76
CA HIS A 47 -3.83 14.34 4.19
C HIS A 47 -4.79 14.83 5.28
N GLY A 48 -6.10 14.62 5.12
CA GLY A 48 -7.09 15.01 6.13
C GLY A 48 -6.91 14.30 7.48
N HIS A 49 -6.65 12.99 7.46
CA HIS A 49 -6.40 12.21 8.69
C HIS A 49 -5.07 12.58 9.35
N ALA A 50 -4.01 12.75 8.57
CA ALA A 50 -2.71 13.22 9.07
C ALA A 50 -2.80 14.60 9.72
N GLY A 51 -3.58 15.53 9.14
CA GLY A 51 -3.84 16.84 9.74
C GLY A 51 -4.64 16.78 11.03
N THR A 52 -5.56 15.82 11.15
CA THR A 52 -6.29 15.56 12.40
C THR A 52 -5.36 15.01 13.49
N LEU A 53 -4.50 14.06 13.13
CA LEU A 53 -3.47 13.51 14.01
C LEU A 53 -2.48 14.57 14.50
N ALA A 54 -1.98 15.43 13.60
CA ALA A 54 -1.09 16.52 13.98
C ALA A 54 -1.72 17.45 15.03
N LYS A 55 -2.99 17.85 14.82
CA LYS A 55 -3.74 18.65 15.79
C LYS A 55 -3.96 17.93 17.13
N ALA A 56 -4.21 16.62 17.11
CA ALA A 56 -4.37 15.83 18.33
C ALA A 56 -3.06 15.74 19.13
N MET A 57 -1.92 15.59 18.43
CA MET A 57 -0.60 15.63 19.07
C MET A 57 -0.28 17.01 19.67
N ASP A 58 -0.59 18.09 18.96
CA ASP A 58 -0.40 19.45 19.49
C ASP A 58 -1.25 19.67 20.76
N ALA A 59 -2.51 19.23 20.74
CA ALA A 59 -3.40 19.32 21.91
C ALA A 59 -2.89 18.48 23.09
N LEU A 60 -2.37 17.27 22.83
CA LEU A 60 -1.72 16.43 23.85
C LEU A 60 -0.51 17.13 24.46
N CYS A 61 0.34 17.77 23.67
CA CYS A 61 1.52 18.44 24.19
C CYS A 61 1.20 19.73 24.95
N GLN A 62 0.16 20.47 24.55
CA GLN A 62 -0.27 21.68 25.24
C GLN A 62 -0.99 21.37 26.57
N ALA A 63 -1.81 20.34 26.60
CA ALA A 63 -2.57 19.91 27.77
C ALA A 63 -2.49 18.38 27.97
N PRO A 64 -1.37 17.87 28.51
CA PRO A 64 -1.21 16.44 28.77
C PRO A 64 -2.35 15.89 29.63
N SER A 65 -3.05 14.89 29.12
CA SER A 65 -4.14 14.19 29.81
C SER A 65 -4.45 12.87 29.12
N GLN A 66 -5.11 11.95 29.81
CA GLN A 66 -5.57 10.70 29.20
C GLN A 66 -6.51 10.95 28.02
N GLY A 67 -7.44 11.90 28.13
CA GLY A 67 -8.37 12.21 27.05
C GLY A 67 -7.69 12.72 25.78
N ASN A 68 -6.65 13.55 25.90
CA ASN A 68 -5.88 13.98 24.73
C ASN A 68 -4.97 12.87 24.19
N LEU A 69 -4.48 11.97 25.04
CA LEU A 69 -3.72 10.80 24.59
C LEU A 69 -4.61 9.83 23.80
N ASP A 70 -5.84 9.59 24.28
CA ASP A 70 -6.83 8.78 23.58
C ASP A 70 -7.21 9.39 22.23
N ALA A 71 -7.32 10.73 22.15
CA ALA A 71 -7.55 11.44 20.89
C ALA A 71 -6.36 11.29 19.91
N ALA A 72 -5.12 11.36 20.41
CA ALA A 72 -3.93 11.12 19.60
C ALA A 72 -3.85 9.65 19.11
N HIS A 73 -4.21 8.68 19.96
CA HIS A 73 -4.32 7.27 19.60
C HIS A 73 -5.38 7.04 18.52
N ALA A 74 -6.55 7.65 18.65
CA ALA A 74 -7.61 7.58 17.64
C ALA A 74 -7.16 8.20 16.30
N GLY A 75 -6.52 9.37 16.35
CA GLY A 75 -5.95 10.02 15.17
C GLY A 75 -4.86 9.17 14.49
N PHE A 76 -4.04 8.48 15.29
CA PHE A 76 -3.00 7.58 14.78
C PHE A 76 -3.61 6.40 14.04
N SER A 77 -4.58 5.71 14.64
CA SER A 77 -5.26 4.58 14.00
C SER A 77 -6.00 4.99 12.72
N ALA A 78 -6.65 6.16 12.70
CA ALA A 78 -7.29 6.69 11.50
C ALA A 78 -6.29 7.00 10.38
N THR A 79 -5.12 7.55 10.74
CA THR A 79 -4.03 7.81 9.77
C THR A 79 -3.43 6.51 9.24
N VAL A 80 -3.25 5.49 10.09
CA VAL A 80 -2.81 4.15 9.67
C VAL A 80 -3.80 3.55 8.66
N ALA A 81 -5.11 3.64 8.91
CA ALA A 81 -6.12 3.14 7.98
C ALA A 81 -6.07 3.87 6.62
N ALA A 82 -5.96 5.20 6.63
CA ALA A 82 -5.87 5.99 5.42
C ALA A 82 -4.57 5.73 4.64
N TRP A 83 -3.44 5.63 5.35
CA TRP A 83 -2.15 5.27 4.77
C TRP A 83 -2.20 3.88 4.15
N SER A 84 -2.72 2.88 4.84
CA SER A 84 -2.75 1.52 4.29
C SER A 84 -3.63 1.36 3.06
N SER A 85 -4.64 2.22 2.87
CA SER A 85 -5.34 2.30 1.59
C SER A 85 -4.50 3.00 0.51
N ALA A 86 -3.87 4.13 0.83
CA ALA A 86 -3.11 4.93 -0.15
C ALA A 86 -1.75 4.31 -0.53
N GLU A 87 -1.11 3.55 0.37
CA GLU A 87 0.26 3.02 0.21
C GLU A 87 0.39 2.02 -0.94
N ILE A 88 -0.73 1.47 -1.42
CA ILE A 88 -0.77 0.61 -2.61
C ILE A 88 -0.24 1.37 -3.85
N ILE A 89 -0.42 2.69 -3.88
CA ILE A 89 0.17 3.55 -4.93
C ILE A 89 1.62 3.83 -4.53
N GLY A 90 2.50 2.89 -4.84
CA GLY A 90 3.94 2.96 -4.50
C GLY A 90 4.81 3.74 -5.49
N PHE A 91 4.22 4.50 -6.42
CA PHE A 91 4.92 5.17 -7.52
C PHE A 91 4.50 6.65 -7.66
N GLY A 92 5.22 7.38 -8.52
CA GLY A 92 4.94 8.80 -8.75
C GLY A 92 5.33 9.69 -7.56
N PRO A 93 4.51 10.70 -7.18
CA PRO A 93 4.89 11.72 -6.21
C PRO A 93 5.30 11.22 -4.81
N ILE A 94 4.85 10.01 -4.40
CA ILE A 94 5.23 9.40 -3.12
C ILE A 94 6.69 8.93 -3.10
N LYS A 95 7.34 8.74 -4.27
CA LYS A 95 8.75 8.33 -4.36
C LYS A 95 9.72 9.51 -4.28
N GLU A 96 9.25 10.72 -4.57
CA GLU A 96 10.07 11.92 -4.44
C GLU A 96 10.56 12.11 -3.00
N ASN A 97 11.82 12.51 -2.84
CA ASN A 97 12.43 12.79 -1.53
C ASN A 97 12.28 11.64 -0.50
N ASN A 98 12.21 10.40 -0.99
CA ASN A 98 11.99 9.17 -0.21
C ASN A 98 10.73 9.23 0.67
N ARG A 99 9.66 9.92 0.24
CA ARG A 99 8.45 10.09 1.06
C ARG A 99 7.81 8.75 1.43
N LEU A 100 7.84 7.74 0.56
CA LEU A 100 7.31 6.40 0.84
C LEU A 100 8.01 5.78 2.06
N GLU A 101 9.34 5.71 2.03
CA GLU A 101 10.16 5.11 3.08
C GLU A 101 10.19 5.96 4.36
N ARG A 102 10.03 7.28 4.23
CA ARG A 102 9.90 8.22 5.36
C ARG A 102 8.52 8.19 5.99
N MET A 103 7.46 7.88 5.24
CA MET A 103 6.12 7.69 5.79
C MET A 103 6.06 6.42 6.61
N LEU A 104 6.68 5.35 6.12
CA LEU A 104 6.73 4.07 6.80
C LEU A 104 8.01 3.29 6.46
N TYR A 105 8.98 3.35 7.37
CA TYR A 105 10.16 2.50 7.33
C TYR A 105 9.82 1.09 7.85
N TRP A 106 9.50 0.18 6.95
CA TRP A 106 9.16 -1.21 7.27
C TRP A 106 9.49 -2.15 6.10
N PRO A 107 9.98 -3.38 6.35
CA PRO A 107 10.19 -4.03 7.64
C PRO A 107 11.49 -3.64 8.34
N ASP A 108 11.42 -3.35 9.64
CA ASP A 108 12.61 -3.10 10.46
C ASP A 108 13.15 -4.40 11.09
N ARG A 109 13.54 -5.37 10.25
CA ARG A 109 13.93 -6.74 10.69
C ARG A 109 15.06 -6.78 11.73
N LYS A 110 15.95 -5.78 11.72
CA LYS A 110 17.10 -5.65 12.62
C LYS A 110 16.88 -4.62 13.74
N SER A 111 15.67 -4.07 13.85
CA SER A 111 15.30 -3.01 14.80
C SER A 111 16.21 -1.78 14.72
N ILE A 112 16.75 -1.46 13.55
CA ILE A 112 17.67 -0.33 13.34
C ILE A 112 16.91 0.98 13.46
N GLY A 113 15.70 1.05 12.91
CA GLY A 113 14.84 2.22 13.07
C GLY A 113 14.42 2.42 14.51
N LEU A 114 13.91 1.36 15.14
CA LEU A 114 13.54 1.39 16.56
C LEU A 114 14.67 1.88 17.46
N LYS A 115 15.90 1.39 17.25
CA LYS A 115 17.07 1.82 18.02
C LYS A 115 17.36 3.31 17.86
N GLN A 116 17.19 3.87 16.66
CA GLN A 116 17.38 5.30 16.44
C GLN A 116 16.29 6.14 17.14
N VAL A 117 15.04 5.71 17.08
CA VAL A 117 13.93 6.38 17.81
C VAL A 117 14.18 6.36 19.32
N GLN A 118 14.59 5.21 19.86
CA GLN A 118 14.94 5.08 21.28
C GLN A 118 16.15 5.95 21.67
N ALA A 119 17.18 6.01 20.81
CA ALA A 119 18.34 6.86 21.03
C ALA A 119 17.97 8.35 21.03
N ALA A 120 17.08 8.79 20.13
CA ALA A 120 16.60 10.17 20.10
C ALA A 120 15.80 10.51 21.37
N LEU A 121 14.95 9.60 21.86
CA LEU A 121 14.20 9.78 23.11
C LEU A 121 15.10 9.83 24.33
N ALA A 122 16.09 8.94 24.42
CA ALA A 122 17.04 8.91 25.54
C ALA A 122 18.00 10.10 25.54
N GLY A 123 18.50 10.48 24.36
CA GLY A 123 19.45 11.58 24.18
C GLY A 123 18.82 12.96 24.11
N LYS A 124 17.48 13.04 24.00
CA LYS A 124 16.72 14.30 23.86
C LYS A 124 17.28 15.19 22.74
N ASP A 125 17.50 14.60 21.56
CA ASP A 125 18.04 15.29 20.38
C ASP A 125 17.16 16.49 19.96
N PRO A 126 17.58 17.75 20.20
CA PRO A 126 16.73 18.93 19.98
C PRO A 126 16.39 19.14 18.50
N THR A 127 17.16 18.55 17.58
CA THR A 127 16.92 18.66 16.14
C THR A 127 15.85 17.67 15.65
N ALA A 128 15.40 16.73 16.50
CA ALA A 128 14.31 15.81 16.18
C ALA A 128 12.92 16.36 16.59
N THR A 129 12.86 17.43 17.39
CA THR A 129 11.61 18.07 17.81
C THR A 129 11.15 19.21 16.88
N ASP A 130 11.94 19.52 15.85
CA ASP A 130 11.56 20.46 14.79
C ASP A 130 11.18 19.67 13.51
N PRO A 131 9.97 19.84 12.95
CA PRO A 131 9.55 19.08 11.77
C PRO A 131 10.47 19.25 10.54
N ALA A 132 11.01 20.45 10.32
CA ALA A 132 11.84 20.75 9.15
C ALA A 132 13.24 20.11 9.28
N GLN A 133 13.81 20.11 10.49
CA GLN A 133 15.08 19.42 10.75
C GLN A 133 14.88 17.90 10.78
N LEU A 134 13.78 17.41 11.36
CA LEU A 134 13.44 15.99 11.39
C LEU A 134 13.31 15.40 9.98
N ALA A 135 12.75 16.16 9.03
CA ALA A 135 12.63 15.74 7.63
C ALA A 135 13.99 15.37 6.98
N GLY A 136 15.08 16.02 7.40
CA GLY A 136 16.44 15.75 6.94
C GLY A 136 17.18 14.63 7.71
N LYS A 137 16.57 14.07 8.75
CA LYS A 137 17.15 12.95 9.51
C LYS A 137 16.90 11.60 8.82
N SER A 138 17.43 10.54 9.43
CA SER A 138 17.18 9.17 8.97
C SER A 138 15.69 8.91 8.74
N VAL A 139 15.37 8.23 7.65
CA VAL A 139 14.00 7.80 7.31
C VAL A 139 13.36 6.99 8.44
N ALA A 140 14.18 6.28 9.22
CA ALA A 140 13.72 5.41 10.28
C ALA A 140 13.46 6.12 11.62
N MET A 141 13.79 7.43 11.71
CA MET A 141 13.50 8.30 12.86
C MET A 141 12.18 9.06 12.68
N GLN A 142 11.45 8.84 11.59
CA GLN A 142 10.23 9.56 11.27
C GLN A 142 9.14 8.59 10.80
N GLY A 143 7.99 9.13 10.43
CA GLY A 143 6.88 8.33 9.91
C GLY A 143 6.12 7.54 10.98
N LEU A 144 5.21 6.71 10.50
CA LEU A 144 4.21 6.00 11.31
C LEU A 144 4.84 5.04 12.30
N GLY A 145 5.93 4.35 11.93
CA GLY A 145 6.63 3.42 12.83
C GLY A 145 7.31 4.12 14.01
N ALA A 146 7.91 5.31 13.77
CA ALA A 146 8.50 6.11 14.84
C ALA A 146 7.41 6.66 15.77
N LEU A 147 6.32 7.19 15.20
CA LEU A 147 5.20 7.72 15.97
C LEU A 147 4.48 6.64 16.77
N GLU A 148 4.35 5.41 16.24
CA GLU A 148 3.82 4.28 16.99
C GLU A 148 4.63 4.03 18.27
N PHE A 149 5.96 4.06 18.19
CA PHE A 149 6.79 3.88 19.38
C PHE A 149 6.63 5.05 20.36
N VAL A 150 6.52 6.29 19.87
CA VAL A 150 6.27 7.47 20.71
C VAL A 150 4.90 7.40 21.41
N LEU A 151 3.88 6.80 20.79
CA LEU A 151 2.53 6.75 21.37
C LEU A 151 2.23 5.49 22.19
N TYR A 152 2.92 4.38 21.91
CA TYR A 152 2.60 3.06 22.48
C TYR A 152 3.80 2.28 23.03
N GLY A 153 5.03 2.72 22.74
CA GLY A 153 6.25 2.07 23.22
C GLY A 153 6.62 2.48 24.65
N ASP A 154 7.44 1.66 25.31
CA ASP A 154 7.91 1.82 26.69
C ASP A 154 8.20 3.29 27.07
N GLY A 155 7.51 3.82 28.09
CA GLY A 155 7.56 5.23 28.48
C GLY A 155 6.41 6.08 27.91
N ALA A 156 5.49 5.51 27.12
CA ALA A 156 4.34 6.24 26.57
C ALA A 156 3.37 6.75 27.65
N GLU A 157 3.31 6.07 28.78
CA GLU A 157 2.54 6.50 29.95
C GLU A 157 2.96 7.88 30.48
N THR A 158 4.16 8.35 30.15
CA THR A 158 4.63 9.70 30.53
C THR A 158 3.92 10.82 29.75
N LEU A 159 3.27 10.52 28.62
CA LEU A 159 2.58 11.50 27.77
C LEU A 159 1.35 12.14 28.42
N VAL A 160 0.78 11.52 29.46
CA VAL A 160 -0.33 12.13 30.22
C VAL A 160 0.14 13.10 31.30
N GLY A 161 1.46 13.15 31.56
CA GLY A 161 2.09 14.02 32.53
C GLY A 161 2.93 15.11 31.86
N LYS A 162 3.46 16.04 32.68
CA LYS A 162 4.36 17.11 32.22
C LYS A 162 5.84 16.72 32.27
N ASP A 163 6.14 15.51 32.70
CA ASP A 163 7.50 15.08 33.07
C ASP A 163 8.38 14.77 31.85
N GLU A 164 7.78 14.45 30.69
CA GLU A 164 8.51 14.16 29.45
C GLU A 164 8.10 15.06 28.26
N PRO A 165 8.42 16.37 28.32
CA PRO A 165 8.06 17.32 27.25
C PRO A 165 8.76 16.99 25.92
N TYR A 166 9.92 16.35 25.96
CA TYR A 166 10.66 15.95 24.76
C TYR A 166 9.93 14.86 23.96
N ARG A 167 9.43 13.80 24.62
CA ARG A 167 8.72 12.71 23.94
C ARG A 167 7.51 13.26 23.20
N CYS A 168 6.75 14.16 23.83
CA CYS A 168 5.61 14.78 23.19
C CYS A 168 6.02 15.66 22.00
N ALA A 169 7.01 16.55 22.19
CA ALA A 169 7.50 17.43 21.12
C ALA A 169 8.02 16.65 19.91
N TYR A 170 8.71 15.53 20.14
CA TYR A 170 9.16 14.63 19.07
C TYR A 170 7.98 13.97 18.35
N GLY A 171 6.99 13.47 19.09
CA GLY A 171 5.76 12.93 18.50
C GLY A 171 5.00 13.95 17.65
N ALA A 172 4.85 15.18 18.15
CA ALA A 172 4.24 16.28 17.41
C ALA A 172 5.02 16.61 16.13
N ALA A 173 6.35 16.65 16.20
CA ALA A 173 7.20 16.87 15.03
C ALA A 173 7.04 15.76 13.96
N ILE A 174 6.99 14.49 14.39
CA ILE A 174 6.74 13.36 13.47
C ILE A 174 5.36 13.49 12.83
N ALA A 175 4.31 13.75 13.62
CA ALA A 175 2.94 13.89 13.12
C ALA A 175 2.80 15.04 12.11
N LYS A 176 3.46 16.18 12.37
CA LYS A 176 3.48 17.31 11.45
C LYS A 176 4.23 17.01 10.15
N ASN A 177 5.34 16.28 10.23
CA ASN A 177 6.08 15.84 9.04
C ASN A 177 5.27 14.83 8.20
N ILE A 178 4.52 13.91 8.83
CA ILE A 178 3.56 13.02 8.14
C ILE A 178 2.51 13.85 7.38
N GLU A 179 1.90 14.85 8.04
CA GLU A 179 0.93 15.75 7.39
C GLU A 179 1.53 16.52 6.22
N THR A 180 2.76 17.03 6.37
CA THR A 180 3.46 17.76 5.31
C THR A 180 3.72 16.85 4.09
N MET A 181 4.21 15.62 4.31
CA MET A 181 4.41 14.67 3.22
C MET A 181 3.09 14.28 2.53
N ALA A 182 2.02 14.07 3.29
CA ALA A 182 0.71 13.77 2.73
C ALA A 182 0.14 14.94 1.91
N ALA A 183 0.30 16.18 2.40
CA ALA A 183 -0.12 17.40 1.70
C ALA A 183 0.65 17.58 0.37
N ASP A 184 1.96 17.38 0.40
CA ASP A 184 2.81 17.47 -0.80
C ASP A 184 2.38 16.49 -1.89
N VAL A 185 2.10 15.23 -1.50
CA VAL A 185 1.71 14.17 -2.43
C VAL A 185 0.31 14.42 -2.99
N ASP A 186 -0.65 14.80 -2.14
CA ASP A 186 -2.00 15.20 -2.57
C ASP A 186 -1.95 16.38 -3.56
N ALA A 187 -1.18 17.42 -3.25
CA ALA A 187 -0.99 18.56 -4.14
C ALA A 187 -0.34 18.15 -5.47
N ALA A 188 0.66 17.26 -5.45
CA ALA A 188 1.33 16.79 -6.65
C ALA A 188 0.40 15.97 -7.58
N TRP A 189 -0.48 15.12 -7.02
CA TRP A 189 -1.49 14.39 -7.80
C TRP A 189 -2.58 15.29 -8.40
N LYS A 190 -2.80 16.47 -7.83
CA LYS A 190 -3.76 17.47 -8.33
C LYS A 190 -3.21 18.37 -9.44
N LYS A 191 -1.89 18.42 -9.65
CA LYS A 191 -1.28 19.20 -10.73
C LYS A 191 -1.72 18.67 -12.09
N PRO A 192 -2.42 19.46 -12.93
CA PRO A 192 -2.91 19.00 -14.24
C PRO A 192 -1.78 18.58 -15.20
N ASP A 193 -0.65 19.26 -15.12
CA ASP A 193 0.60 19.03 -15.86
C ASP A 193 1.62 18.17 -15.09
N GLY A 194 1.20 17.60 -13.94
CA GLY A 194 2.03 16.74 -13.11
C GLY A 194 2.00 15.27 -13.54
N PHE A 195 2.45 14.40 -12.63
CA PHE A 195 2.51 12.95 -12.85
C PHE A 195 1.16 12.36 -13.32
N ALA A 196 0.05 12.82 -12.75
CA ALA A 196 -1.30 12.40 -13.14
C ALA A 196 -1.58 12.64 -14.64
N GLY A 197 -1.17 13.80 -15.15
CA GLY A 197 -1.34 14.14 -16.56
C GLY A 197 -0.49 13.27 -17.47
N LEU A 198 0.75 12.97 -17.07
CA LEU A 198 1.63 12.05 -17.80
C LEU A 198 1.06 10.62 -17.83
N TRP A 199 0.55 10.12 -16.70
CA TRP A 199 -0.01 8.78 -16.64
C TRP A 199 -1.31 8.64 -17.44
N ALA A 200 -2.19 9.64 -17.38
CA ALA A 200 -3.47 9.62 -18.09
C ALA A 200 -3.34 9.82 -19.62
N ASN A 201 -2.26 10.45 -20.09
CA ASN A 201 -2.07 10.82 -21.51
C ASN A 201 -0.79 10.19 -22.09
N PRO A 202 -0.73 8.86 -22.25
CA PRO A 202 0.43 8.20 -22.86
C PRO A 202 0.58 8.60 -24.34
N GLY A 203 1.82 8.63 -24.83
CA GLY A 203 2.12 8.99 -26.22
C GLY A 203 3.62 9.14 -26.51
N PRO A 204 4.00 9.36 -27.79
CA PRO A 204 5.41 9.37 -28.20
C PRO A 204 6.24 10.49 -27.57
N ASP A 205 5.62 11.62 -27.23
CA ASP A 205 6.26 12.77 -26.58
C ASP A 205 6.18 12.72 -25.04
N ASN A 206 5.58 11.67 -24.48
CA ASN A 206 5.45 11.48 -23.04
C ASN A 206 6.74 10.88 -22.46
N ALA A 207 7.28 11.51 -21.42
CA ALA A 207 8.55 11.10 -20.83
C ALA A 207 8.48 9.80 -20.00
N LEU A 208 7.28 9.35 -19.59
CA LEU A 208 7.08 8.21 -18.71
C LEU A 208 6.35 7.04 -19.38
N TYR A 209 5.34 7.32 -20.21
CA TYR A 209 4.47 6.31 -20.80
C TYR A 209 4.32 6.53 -22.31
N ARG A 210 5.04 5.73 -23.10
CA ARG A 210 5.08 5.84 -24.57
C ARG A 210 3.77 5.44 -25.24
N ASP A 211 3.04 4.51 -24.60
CA ASP A 211 1.76 4.03 -25.08
C ASP A 211 0.82 3.62 -23.94
N GLY A 212 -0.43 3.30 -24.30
CA GLY A 212 -1.46 2.91 -23.34
C GLY A 212 -1.19 1.59 -22.63
N THR A 213 -0.42 0.69 -23.24
CA THR A 213 -0.05 -0.60 -22.64
C THR A 213 0.90 -0.38 -21.48
N GLU A 214 1.90 0.50 -21.61
CA GLU A 214 2.79 0.85 -20.51
C GLU A 214 2.02 1.45 -19.33
N ALA A 215 1.10 2.38 -19.58
CA ALA A 215 0.29 3.02 -18.54
C ALA A 215 -0.62 2.04 -17.79
N VAL A 216 -1.26 1.11 -18.51
CA VAL A 216 -2.08 0.04 -17.92
C VAL A 216 -1.21 -1.00 -17.20
N THR A 217 0.00 -1.27 -17.69
CA THR A 217 0.95 -2.17 -17.04
C THR A 217 1.35 -1.65 -15.65
N GLU A 218 1.58 -0.34 -15.50
CA GLU A 218 1.82 0.28 -14.19
C GLU A 218 0.62 0.04 -13.24
N LEU A 219 -0.61 0.27 -13.71
CA LEU A 219 -1.83 0.03 -12.93
C LEU A 219 -1.95 -1.45 -12.51
N VAL A 220 -1.73 -2.38 -13.43
CA VAL A 220 -1.76 -3.81 -13.13
C VAL A 220 -0.65 -4.18 -12.13
N GLY A 221 0.52 -3.57 -12.28
CA GLY A 221 1.65 -3.70 -11.37
C GLY A 221 1.33 -3.31 -9.93
N VAL A 222 0.50 -2.29 -9.71
CA VAL A 222 0.02 -1.91 -8.36
C VAL A 222 -0.62 -3.10 -7.64
N PHE A 223 -1.58 -3.78 -8.29
CA PHE A 223 -2.30 -4.88 -7.67
C PHE A 223 -1.38 -6.06 -7.35
N ILE A 224 -0.46 -6.37 -8.27
CA ILE A 224 0.48 -7.49 -8.12
C ILE A 224 1.45 -7.20 -6.97
N ASN A 225 2.15 -6.06 -7.03
CA ASN A 225 3.16 -5.69 -6.05
C ASN A 225 2.55 -5.57 -4.65
N GLU A 226 1.35 -4.99 -4.51
CA GLU A 226 0.73 -4.84 -3.20
C GLU A 226 0.25 -6.18 -2.63
N LEU A 227 -0.30 -7.08 -3.45
CA LEU A 227 -0.66 -8.43 -2.99
C LEU A 227 0.57 -9.22 -2.52
N GLU A 228 1.70 -9.08 -3.22
CA GLU A 228 2.98 -9.66 -2.79
C GLU A 228 3.48 -9.02 -1.49
N MET A 229 3.42 -7.69 -1.37
CA MET A 229 3.77 -6.96 -0.15
C MET A 229 2.95 -7.44 1.06
N VAL A 230 1.63 -7.48 0.91
CA VAL A 230 0.71 -7.94 1.98
C VAL A 230 0.99 -9.39 2.36
N ARG A 231 1.10 -10.29 1.38
CA ARG A 231 1.28 -11.73 1.61
C ARG A 231 2.66 -12.05 2.17
N ASP A 232 3.71 -11.63 1.49
CA ASP A 232 5.07 -12.11 1.72
C ASP A 232 5.85 -11.27 2.73
N VAL A 233 5.51 -9.99 2.86
CA VAL A 233 6.19 -9.08 3.79
C VAL A 233 5.33 -8.80 5.02
N ARG A 234 4.10 -8.32 4.86
CA ARG A 234 3.26 -7.89 5.99
C ARG A 234 2.73 -9.08 6.81
N LEU A 235 2.29 -10.16 6.15
CA LEU A 235 1.73 -11.34 6.79
C LEU A 235 2.80 -12.38 7.15
N LYS A 236 3.49 -12.94 6.15
CA LYS A 236 4.53 -13.97 6.37
C LYS A 236 5.75 -13.44 7.14
N GLY A 237 5.89 -12.13 7.27
CA GLY A 237 6.90 -11.51 8.14
C GLY A 237 6.74 -11.93 9.61
N PHE A 238 5.51 -12.20 10.07
CA PHE A 238 5.25 -12.61 11.45
C PHE A 238 4.48 -13.91 11.60
N LEU A 239 3.71 -14.34 10.59
CA LEU A 239 2.99 -15.60 10.59
C LEU A 239 3.90 -16.71 10.07
N GLY A 240 4.32 -17.63 10.94
CA GLY A 240 5.10 -18.79 10.56
C GLY A 240 4.24 -19.86 9.87
N ALA A 241 4.89 -20.76 9.12
CA ALA A 241 4.21 -21.95 8.56
C ALA A 241 3.66 -22.89 9.65
N LYS A 242 4.20 -22.81 10.86
CA LYS A 242 3.72 -23.48 12.07
C LYS A 242 3.76 -22.49 13.23
N PRO A 243 2.97 -22.69 14.30
CA PRO A 243 2.95 -21.78 15.45
C PRO A 243 4.32 -21.48 16.06
N GLN A 244 5.26 -22.44 16.05
CA GLN A 244 6.62 -22.24 16.58
C GLN A 244 7.45 -21.25 15.77
N GLY A 245 7.05 -20.94 14.52
CA GLY A 245 7.71 -19.97 13.65
C GLY A 245 7.12 -18.57 13.73
N ASP A 246 6.08 -18.35 14.53
CA ASP A 246 5.42 -17.06 14.66
C ASP A 246 6.32 -16.02 15.35
N LYS A 247 6.28 -14.78 14.87
CA LYS A 247 7.13 -13.67 15.34
C LYS A 247 6.27 -12.43 15.64
N PRO A 248 5.47 -12.43 16.73
CA PRO A 248 4.49 -11.36 17.00
C PRO A 248 5.05 -9.94 16.93
N ARG A 249 6.30 -9.72 17.39
CA ARG A 249 6.95 -8.40 17.36
C ARG A 249 7.40 -7.94 15.97
N GLN A 250 7.29 -8.80 14.97
CA GLN A 250 7.50 -8.49 13.54
C GLN A 250 6.18 -8.25 12.82
N ALA A 251 5.03 -8.22 13.51
CA ALA A 251 3.79 -7.78 12.89
C ALA A 251 3.77 -6.25 12.79
N ILE A 252 3.34 -5.71 11.65
CA ILE A 252 3.21 -4.27 11.47
C ILE A 252 2.22 -3.70 12.49
N TYR A 253 2.58 -2.59 13.12
CA TYR A 253 1.75 -1.90 14.11
C TYR A 253 1.29 -2.75 15.30
N TRP A 254 2.12 -3.71 15.73
CA TRP A 254 1.76 -4.62 16.83
C TRP A 254 1.60 -3.91 18.18
N ARG A 255 2.26 -2.75 18.41
CA ARG A 255 2.17 -2.02 19.68
C ARG A 255 0.84 -1.30 19.79
N SER A 256 0.41 -0.67 18.70
CA SER A 256 -0.87 0.02 18.63
C SER A 256 -2.05 -0.91 18.33
N GLN A 257 -1.79 -2.20 18.13
CA GLN A 257 -2.80 -3.22 17.77
C GLN A 257 -3.51 -2.92 16.44
N ASN A 258 -2.85 -2.20 15.53
CA ASN A 258 -3.40 -1.86 14.21
C ASN A 258 -2.99 -2.84 13.09
N THR A 259 -2.44 -4.01 13.41
CA THR A 259 -2.04 -5.02 12.41
C THR A 259 -3.21 -5.41 11.49
N GLY A 260 -4.35 -5.83 12.06
CA GLY A 260 -5.54 -6.19 11.27
C GLY A 260 -6.12 -5.01 10.49
N LEU A 261 -6.10 -3.81 11.09
CA LEU A 261 -6.56 -2.57 10.45
C LEU A 261 -5.73 -2.24 9.19
N SER A 262 -4.41 -2.37 9.27
CA SER A 262 -3.50 -2.11 8.14
C SER A 262 -3.70 -3.13 7.02
N LEU A 263 -3.73 -4.43 7.35
CA LEU A 263 -4.00 -5.50 6.36
C LEU A 263 -5.35 -5.32 5.66
N ALA A 264 -6.39 -4.91 6.40
CA ALA A 264 -7.70 -4.59 5.83
C ALA A 264 -7.64 -3.35 4.94
N GLY A 265 -6.88 -2.33 5.33
CA GLY A 265 -6.65 -1.12 4.53
C GLY A 265 -6.04 -1.43 3.17
N ASN A 266 -5.00 -2.28 3.12
CA ASN A 266 -4.35 -2.65 1.87
C ASN A 266 -5.32 -3.32 0.89
N LEU A 267 -6.05 -4.36 1.33
CA LEU A 267 -7.02 -5.03 0.46
C LEU A 267 -8.21 -4.13 0.08
N SER A 268 -8.65 -3.26 0.99
CA SER A 268 -9.70 -2.29 0.70
C SER A 268 -9.25 -1.26 -0.35
N GLY A 269 -7.98 -0.86 -0.33
CA GLY A 269 -7.38 0.01 -1.33
C GLY A 269 -7.35 -0.67 -2.70
N ILE A 270 -6.86 -1.92 -2.77
CA ILE A 270 -6.85 -2.71 -4.01
C ILE A 270 -8.26 -2.82 -4.58
N ASP A 271 -9.26 -3.15 -3.77
CA ASP A 271 -10.65 -3.27 -4.24
C ASP A 271 -11.18 -1.94 -4.77
N ALA A 272 -10.99 -0.85 -4.03
CA ALA A 272 -11.45 0.47 -4.45
C ALA A 272 -10.79 0.92 -5.76
N LEU A 273 -9.48 0.68 -5.94
CA LEU A 273 -8.77 0.96 -7.18
C LEU A 273 -9.26 0.09 -8.35
N PHE A 274 -9.47 -1.21 -8.10
CA PHE A 274 -9.96 -2.14 -9.11
C PHE A 274 -11.35 -1.74 -9.61
N GLN A 275 -12.27 -1.41 -8.69
CA GLN A 275 -13.62 -0.93 -9.01
C GLN A 275 -13.59 0.44 -9.70
N ALA A 276 -12.78 1.37 -9.21
CA ALA A 276 -12.67 2.71 -9.79
C ALA A 276 -12.18 2.65 -11.24
N SER A 277 -11.07 1.93 -11.49
CA SER A 277 -10.45 1.81 -12.81
C SER A 277 -11.34 1.13 -13.84
N LYS A 278 -12.31 0.30 -13.41
CA LYS A 278 -13.12 -0.57 -14.26
C LYS A 278 -12.28 -1.47 -15.16
N LEU A 279 -11.10 -1.87 -14.69
CA LEU A 279 -10.20 -2.72 -15.45
C LEU A 279 -10.88 -4.04 -15.87
N GLY A 280 -11.77 -4.57 -15.03
CA GLY A 280 -12.56 -5.77 -15.35
C GLY A 280 -13.46 -5.64 -16.58
N ASP A 281 -13.93 -4.44 -16.92
CA ASP A 281 -14.77 -4.20 -18.10
C ASP A 281 -13.99 -4.35 -19.41
N ALA A 282 -12.66 -4.18 -19.35
CA ALA A 282 -11.76 -4.33 -20.49
C ALA A 282 -11.44 -5.80 -20.80
N LEU A 283 -11.85 -6.75 -19.95
CA LEU A 283 -11.64 -8.17 -20.19
C LEU A 283 -12.57 -8.72 -21.29
N PRO A 284 -12.12 -9.77 -22.01
CA PRO A 284 -12.98 -10.58 -22.87
C PRO A 284 -14.21 -11.08 -22.11
N GLU A 285 -15.34 -11.25 -22.81
CA GLU A 285 -16.63 -11.59 -22.20
C GLU A 285 -16.58 -12.88 -21.37
N ASP A 286 -15.89 -13.90 -21.87
CA ASP A 286 -15.65 -15.20 -21.22
C ASP A 286 -14.70 -15.12 -20.02
N SER A 287 -13.98 -14.01 -19.86
CA SER A 287 -13.03 -13.72 -18.78
C SER A 287 -13.58 -12.75 -17.72
N ARG A 288 -14.73 -12.11 -17.96
CA ARG A 288 -15.32 -11.10 -17.03
C ARG A 288 -15.70 -11.65 -15.66
N TRP A 289 -15.96 -12.96 -15.52
CA TRP A 289 -16.21 -13.60 -14.23
C TRP A 289 -15.05 -13.40 -13.23
N MET A 290 -13.83 -13.17 -13.73
CA MET A 290 -12.67 -12.90 -12.90
C MET A 290 -12.82 -11.61 -12.10
N ALA A 291 -13.42 -10.56 -12.69
CA ALA A 291 -13.62 -9.29 -12.00
C ALA A 291 -14.50 -9.44 -10.76
N GLU A 292 -15.61 -10.18 -10.90
CA GLU A 292 -16.50 -10.51 -9.79
C GLU A 292 -15.80 -11.38 -8.74
N SER A 293 -15.03 -12.38 -9.19
CA SER A 293 -14.29 -13.26 -8.29
C SER A 293 -13.21 -12.52 -7.49
N ILE A 294 -12.51 -11.56 -8.12
CA ILE A 294 -11.54 -10.66 -7.46
C ILE A 294 -12.25 -9.85 -6.38
N HIS A 295 -13.37 -9.20 -6.73
CA HIS A 295 -14.12 -8.35 -5.80
C HIS A 295 -14.60 -9.13 -4.57
N ILE A 296 -15.23 -10.29 -4.77
CA ILE A 296 -15.70 -11.16 -3.67
C ILE A 296 -14.55 -11.56 -2.76
N GLN A 297 -13.41 -11.98 -3.32
CA GLN A 297 -12.25 -12.36 -2.54
C GLN A 297 -11.64 -11.19 -1.75
N LEU A 298 -11.59 -10.00 -2.34
CA LEU A 298 -11.11 -8.80 -1.65
C LEU A 298 -12.02 -8.43 -0.48
N ILE A 299 -13.35 -8.40 -0.68
CA ILE A 299 -14.30 -8.14 0.41
C ILE A 299 -14.14 -9.16 1.54
N ASN A 300 -14.03 -10.45 1.21
CA ASN A 300 -13.84 -11.51 2.21
C ASN A 300 -12.50 -11.36 2.94
N GLY A 301 -11.45 -10.97 2.24
CA GLY A 301 -10.13 -10.69 2.81
C GLY A 301 -10.18 -9.49 3.77
N VAL A 302 -10.83 -8.40 3.38
CA VAL A 302 -11.06 -7.22 4.23
C VAL A 302 -11.85 -7.60 5.49
N ALA A 303 -12.94 -8.36 5.35
CA ALA A 303 -13.74 -8.82 6.49
C ALA A 303 -12.92 -9.70 7.44
N THR A 304 -12.13 -10.63 6.89
CA THR A 304 -11.22 -11.49 7.67
C THR A 304 -10.19 -10.65 8.42
N ALA A 305 -9.53 -9.70 7.76
CA ALA A 305 -8.54 -8.84 8.38
C ALA A 305 -9.13 -7.95 9.49
N LYS A 306 -10.34 -7.37 9.28
CA LYS A 306 -11.04 -6.57 10.30
C LYS A 306 -11.46 -7.39 11.54
N SER A 307 -11.60 -8.70 11.39
CA SER A 307 -11.92 -9.60 12.50
C SER A 307 -10.70 -9.95 13.37
N ILE A 308 -9.48 -9.62 12.91
CA ILE A 308 -8.25 -9.76 13.68
C ILE A 308 -8.12 -8.53 14.58
N GLN A 309 -8.59 -8.68 15.81
CA GLN A 309 -8.63 -7.61 16.80
C GLN A 309 -7.74 -7.92 17.99
N GLY A 310 -7.27 -6.85 18.65
CA GLY A 310 -6.48 -6.96 19.86
C GLY A 310 -5.00 -7.24 19.60
N ARG A 311 -4.32 -7.78 20.61
CA ARG A 311 -2.87 -7.97 20.56
C ARG A 311 -2.49 -9.19 19.74
N ILE A 312 -1.59 -9.00 18.78
CA ILE A 312 -1.18 -10.05 17.83
C ILE A 312 -0.54 -11.27 18.51
N ASP A 313 0.11 -11.10 19.67
CA ASP A 313 0.67 -12.21 20.45
C ASP A 313 -0.43 -13.12 21.02
N LYS A 314 -1.61 -12.57 21.32
CA LYS A 314 -2.78 -13.35 21.74
C LYS A 314 -3.47 -14.00 20.55
N THR A 315 -3.63 -13.28 19.44
CA THR A 315 -4.17 -13.82 18.19
C THR A 315 -3.36 -15.04 17.72
N LEU A 316 -2.03 -14.97 17.74
CA LEU A 316 -1.17 -16.08 17.30
C LEU A 316 -1.16 -17.26 18.28
N ALA A 317 -1.40 -17.02 19.57
CA ALA A 317 -1.42 -18.08 20.58
C ALA A 317 -2.72 -18.88 20.59
N ASP A 318 -3.83 -18.30 20.13
CA ASP A 318 -5.12 -18.97 20.02
C ASP A 318 -5.28 -19.65 18.64
N PRO A 319 -5.52 -20.97 18.55
CA PRO A 319 -5.63 -21.66 17.28
C PRO A 319 -6.75 -21.16 16.35
N ALA A 320 -7.89 -20.73 16.90
CA ALA A 320 -9.01 -20.23 16.10
C ALA A 320 -8.72 -18.84 15.56
N GLU A 321 -8.13 -17.96 16.38
CA GLU A 321 -7.75 -16.62 15.95
C GLU A 321 -6.58 -16.64 14.96
N ARG A 322 -5.58 -17.49 15.19
CA ARG A 322 -4.49 -17.73 14.24
C ARG A 322 -5.02 -18.28 12.91
N GLY A 323 -6.05 -19.14 12.95
CA GLY A 323 -6.73 -19.64 11.75
C GLY A 323 -7.31 -18.54 10.85
N LYS A 324 -7.69 -17.38 11.41
CA LYS A 324 -8.12 -16.21 10.62
C LYS A 324 -6.97 -15.63 9.79
N LEU A 325 -5.76 -15.57 10.34
CA LEU A 325 -4.55 -15.15 9.61
C LEU A 325 -4.18 -16.15 8.52
N GLU A 326 -4.33 -17.45 8.77
CA GLU A 326 -4.13 -18.49 7.75
C GLU A 326 -5.16 -18.40 6.63
N HIS A 327 -6.43 -18.15 6.96
CA HIS A 327 -7.47 -17.90 5.96
C HIS A 327 -7.16 -16.66 5.12
N PHE A 328 -6.70 -15.57 5.76
CA PHE A 328 -6.23 -14.38 5.05
C PHE A 328 -5.03 -14.67 4.11
N ALA A 329 -4.11 -15.55 4.53
CA ALA A 329 -3.01 -16.02 3.68
C ALA A 329 -3.50 -16.78 2.44
N LEU A 330 -4.53 -17.61 2.58
CA LEU A 330 -5.14 -18.34 1.46
C LEU A 330 -5.83 -17.39 0.48
N ILE A 331 -6.59 -16.42 0.97
CA ILE A 331 -7.26 -15.40 0.15
C ILE A 331 -6.22 -14.61 -0.65
N THR A 332 -5.20 -14.05 0.01
CA THR A 332 -4.16 -13.26 -0.65
C THR A 332 -3.37 -14.09 -1.67
N SER A 333 -3.09 -15.37 -1.38
CA SER A 333 -2.47 -16.28 -2.35
C SER A 333 -3.36 -16.56 -3.57
N SER A 334 -4.67 -16.72 -3.37
CA SER A 334 -5.62 -16.95 -4.46
C SER A 334 -5.76 -15.69 -5.35
N LEU A 335 -5.86 -14.52 -4.73
CA LEU A 335 -5.84 -13.23 -5.42
C LEU A 335 -4.55 -13.02 -6.24
N SER A 336 -3.37 -13.36 -5.69
CA SER A 336 -2.12 -13.27 -6.45
C SER A 336 -2.13 -14.17 -7.70
N GLY A 337 -2.71 -15.37 -7.63
CA GLY A 337 -2.84 -16.24 -8.80
C GLY A 337 -3.86 -15.71 -9.81
N LEU A 338 -4.98 -15.17 -9.33
CA LEU A 338 -6.04 -14.65 -10.18
C LEU A 338 -5.59 -13.38 -10.92
N ILE A 339 -5.00 -12.42 -10.22
CA ILE A 339 -4.52 -11.15 -10.78
C ILE A 339 -3.17 -11.33 -11.47
N GLY A 340 -2.18 -11.89 -10.78
CA GLY A 340 -0.79 -11.95 -11.28
C GLY A 340 -0.56 -12.95 -12.41
N THR A 341 -1.42 -13.97 -12.55
CA THR A 341 -1.28 -14.98 -13.62
C THR A 341 -2.42 -14.94 -14.63
N ARG A 342 -3.68 -14.95 -14.18
CA ARG A 342 -4.82 -15.07 -15.13
C ARG A 342 -5.19 -13.73 -15.76
N LEU A 343 -5.39 -12.70 -14.94
CA LEU A 343 -5.75 -11.37 -15.42
C LEU A 343 -4.67 -10.78 -16.34
N THR A 344 -3.39 -10.89 -15.96
CA THR A 344 -2.25 -10.43 -16.77
C THR A 344 -2.18 -11.13 -18.13
N ALA A 345 -2.46 -12.43 -18.18
CA ALA A 345 -2.47 -13.20 -19.43
C ALA A 345 -3.55 -12.68 -20.41
N GLU A 346 -4.72 -12.28 -19.93
CA GLU A 346 -5.78 -11.70 -20.78
C GLU A 346 -5.35 -10.36 -21.40
N PHE A 347 -4.50 -9.60 -20.71
CA PHE A 347 -3.94 -8.35 -21.23
C PHE A 347 -2.66 -8.56 -22.06
N GLY A 348 -2.24 -9.80 -22.30
CA GLY A 348 -1.00 -10.11 -23.02
C GLY A 348 0.27 -9.67 -22.27
N LEU A 349 0.17 -9.45 -20.96
CA LEU A 349 1.28 -9.06 -20.09
C LEU A 349 1.97 -10.32 -19.58
N THR A 350 3.30 -10.43 -19.76
CA THR A 350 4.07 -11.57 -19.23
C THR A 350 4.22 -11.46 -17.72
N ALA A 351 3.95 -12.55 -17.00
CA ALA A 351 4.23 -12.67 -15.57
C ALA A 351 5.75 -12.57 -15.31
N GLY A 352 6.19 -11.45 -14.73
CA GLY A 352 7.60 -11.20 -14.41
C GLY A 352 7.88 -9.86 -13.71
N PHE A 353 6.86 -9.15 -13.25
CA PHE A 353 6.96 -7.83 -12.63
C PHE A 353 6.94 -7.90 -11.09
N SER A 354 7.68 -8.83 -10.48
CA SER A 354 7.91 -8.73 -9.03
C SER A 354 9.04 -7.75 -8.78
N SER A 355 8.71 -6.59 -8.22
CA SER A 355 9.72 -5.61 -7.75
C SER A 355 10.49 -6.09 -6.52
N LEU A 356 10.11 -7.24 -5.93
CA LEU A 356 10.75 -7.83 -4.75
C LEU A 356 11.89 -8.80 -5.09
N ASP A 357 12.05 -9.18 -6.37
CA ASP A 357 13.14 -10.05 -6.83
C ASP A 357 14.47 -9.29 -7.04
N GLY A 358 14.46 -7.97 -6.90
CA GLY A 358 15.62 -7.10 -7.03
C GLY A 358 15.75 -6.13 -5.86
N ASP A 359 16.15 -6.64 -4.68
CA ASP A 359 16.92 -5.90 -3.65
C ASP A 359 17.61 -6.87 -2.67
#